data_AF-A0A5Q3Q3E7-F1
#
_entry.id   AF-A0A5Q3Q3E7-F1
#
_cell.length_a   1.000
_cell.length_b   1.000
_cell.length_c   1.000
_cell.angle_alpha   90.00
_cell.angle_beta   90.00
_cell.angle_gamma   90.00
#
_symmetry.space_group_name_H-M   'P 1'
#
loop_
_entity.id
_entity.type
_entity.pdbx_description
1 polymer ?
#
loop_
_entity_poly.entity_id
_entity_poly.type
_entity_poly.pdbx_seq_one_letter_code
_entity_poly.pdbx_strand_id
1 'polypeptide(L)'
;MATQTLSMWQKLSGIPGGKYLFSAAVSLKAPYFRTVLPTVQTMEAGRAEVTSPKWWGVHNHIGTYHAIAACNLAEIAMGMLAEATVPTSHRWLPKGMQVSYTAKAETSMFARAELSEIPEFGDEGKDVEVPVNVTDTSGKTVVAATITIWVTPKKSR
;
A
#
# COMPACT_ATOMS: atom_id res chain seq x y z
N MET A 1 14.17 13.07 8.28
CA MET A 1 14.95 12.00 7.62
C MET A 1 14.00 10.99 6.99
N ALA A 2 14.32 10.48 5.80
CA ALA A 2 13.55 9.44 5.12
C ALA A 2 13.67 8.08 5.83
N THR A 3 12.63 7.25 5.74
CA THR A 3 12.71 5.86 6.19
C THR A 3 13.69 5.07 5.34
N GLN A 4 14.21 3.96 5.87
CA GLN A 4 15.08 3.05 5.08
C GLN A 4 14.35 2.54 3.83
N THR A 5 13.05 2.28 3.94
CA THR A 5 12.19 1.86 2.83
C THR A 5 12.13 2.93 1.75
N LEU A 6 11.85 4.19 2.10
CA LEU A 6 11.80 5.29 1.14
C LEU A 6 13.18 5.55 0.50
N SER A 7 14.27 5.50 1.28
CA SER A 7 15.62 5.65 0.75
C SER A 7 16.01 4.54 -0.23
N MET A 8 15.58 3.30 0.04
CA MET A 8 15.78 2.18 -0.88
C MET A 8 14.97 2.35 -2.17
N TRP A 9 13.71 2.79 -2.05
CA TRP A 9 12.87 3.11 -3.20
C TRP A 9 13.51 4.18 -4.10
N GLN A 10 13.94 5.31 -3.53
CA GLN A 10 14.55 6.42 -4.26
C GLN A 10 15.82 6.01 -5.03
N LYS A 11 16.59 5.06 -4.49
CA LYS A 11 17.80 4.54 -5.16
C LYS A 11 17.47 3.58 -6.30
N LEU A 12 16.45 2.75 -6.15
CA LEU A 12 16.14 1.66 -7.09
C LEU A 12 15.17 2.08 -8.19
N SER A 13 14.21 2.95 -7.91
CA SER A 13 13.08 3.22 -8.81
C SER A 13 13.48 3.85 -10.16
N GLY A 14 14.64 4.52 -10.22
CA GLY A 14 15.18 5.12 -11.44
C GLY A 14 16.00 4.17 -12.33
N ILE A 15 16.28 2.94 -11.88
CA ILE A 15 17.11 1.97 -12.61
C ILE A 15 16.18 0.97 -13.33
N PRO A 16 16.48 0.56 -14.59
CA PRO A 16 15.73 -0.50 -15.26
C PRO A 16 15.62 -1.75 -14.39
N GLY A 17 14.38 -2.20 -14.14
CA GLY A 17 14.10 -3.35 -13.27
C GLY A 17 14.10 -3.08 -11.77
N GLY A 18 14.54 -1.89 -11.32
CA GLY A 18 14.71 -1.59 -9.90
C GLY A 18 13.41 -1.55 -9.10
N LYS A 19 12.28 -1.19 -9.71
CA LYS A 19 10.94 -1.30 -9.08
C LYS A 19 10.58 -2.75 -8.72
N TYR A 20 10.92 -3.71 -9.59
CA TYR A 20 10.70 -5.13 -9.32
C TYR A 20 11.62 -5.63 -8.21
N LEU A 21 12.89 -5.23 -8.23
CA LEU A 21 13.84 -5.57 -7.17
C LEU A 21 13.37 -5.03 -5.80
N PHE A 22 12.93 -3.77 -5.76
CA PHE A 22 12.35 -3.16 -4.56
C PHE A 22 11.12 -3.93 -4.09
N SER A 23 10.20 -4.24 -4.98
CA SER A 23 8.96 -4.95 -4.65
C SER A 23 9.22 -6.38 -4.15
N ALA A 24 10.23 -7.04 -4.72
CA ALA A 24 10.72 -8.32 -4.23
C ALA A 24 11.31 -8.20 -2.81
N ALA A 25 12.13 -7.18 -2.54
CA ALA A 25 12.69 -6.93 -1.21
C ALA A 25 11.59 -6.65 -0.16
N VAL A 26 10.58 -5.83 -0.50
CA VAL A 26 9.39 -5.61 0.35
C VAL A 26 8.67 -6.93 0.62
N SER A 27 8.45 -7.74 -0.42
CA SER A 27 7.79 -9.04 -0.29
C SER A 27 8.60 -10.08 0.47
N LEU A 28 9.93 -9.96 0.52
CA LEU A 28 10.79 -10.79 1.37
C LEU A 28 10.69 -10.38 2.84
N LYS A 29 10.64 -9.07 3.12
CA LYS A 29 10.49 -8.53 4.48
C LYS A 29 9.09 -8.78 5.05
N ALA A 30 8.06 -8.78 4.20
CA ALA A 30 6.67 -9.06 4.55
C ALA A 30 6.13 -10.21 3.66
N PRO A 31 6.39 -11.48 4.02
CA PRO A 31 6.14 -12.63 3.15
C PRO A 31 4.71 -12.78 2.65
N TYR A 32 3.70 -12.34 3.40
CA TYR A 32 2.31 -12.47 2.97
C TYR A 32 1.98 -11.60 1.74
N PHE A 33 2.69 -10.49 1.53
CA PHE A 33 2.51 -9.63 0.36
C PHE A 33 2.84 -10.34 -0.96
N ARG A 34 3.74 -11.32 -0.95
CA ARG A 34 4.08 -12.08 -2.16
C ARG A 34 2.89 -12.82 -2.78
N THR A 35 1.84 -13.09 -2.00
CA THR A 35 0.63 -13.79 -2.47
C THR A 35 -0.12 -13.03 -3.56
N VAL A 36 0.08 -11.71 -3.65
CA VAL A 36 -0.54 -10.86 -4.68
C VAL A 36 0.46 -10.37 -5.72
N LEU A 37 1.69 -10.89 -5.74
CA LEU A 37 2.75 -10.49 -6.70
C LEU A 37 2.82 -8.96 -6.93
N PRO A 38 2.92 -8.16 -5.86
CA PRO A 38 2.78 -6.72 -5.94
C PRO A 38 3.98 -6.11 -6.66
N THR A 39 3.73 -5.04 -7.40
CA THR A 39 4.78 -4.16 -7.94
C THR A 39 4.48 -2.73 -7.56
N VAL A 40 5.37 -2.13 -6.75
CA VAL A 40 5.28 -0.73 -6.35
C VAL A 40 5.64 0.15 -7.55
N GLN A 41 4.73 1.05 -7.91
CA GLN A 41 4.86 1.95 -9.05
C GLN A 41 5.32 3.35 -8.63
N THR A 42 4.76 3.84 -7.52
CA THR A 42 5.01 5.18 -6.97
C THR A 42 5.06 5.07 -5.45
N MET A 43 6.00 5.79 -4.83
CA MET A 43 6.10 5.92 -3.38
C MET A 43 6.72 7.28 -3.07
N GLU A 44 5.89 8.19 -2.56
CA GLU A 44 6.24 9.56 -2.22
C GLU A 44 5.38 10.05 -1.03
N ALA A 45 5.73 11.19 -0.45
CA ALA A 45 4.98 11.70 0.70
C ALA A 45 3.52 12.00 0.28
N GLY A 46 2.56 11.43 1.01
CA GLY A 46 1.13 11.56 0.75
C GLY A 46 0.57 10.61 -0.31
N ARG A 47 1.39 9.84 -1.05
CA ARG A 47 0.89 8.97 -2.13
C ARG A 47 1.74 7.72 -2.36
N ALA A 48 1.07 6.59 -2.60
CA ALA A 48 1.71 5.39 -3.11
C ALA A 48 0.79 4.60 -4.05
N GLU A 49 1.40 3.93 -5.02
CA GLU A 49 0.69 3.18 -6.05
C GLU A 49 1.32 1.79 -6.23
N VAL A 50 0.47 0.77 -6.30
CA VAL A 50 0.90 -0.63 -6.37
C VAL A 50 0.01 -1.38 -7.35
N THR A 51 0.62 -2.13 -8.25
CA THR A 51 -0.09 -3.02 -9.18
C THR A 51 0.00 -4.47 -8.73
N SER A 52 -1.00 -5.27 -9.07
CA SER A 52 -1.00 -6.71 -8.93
C SER A 52 -1.59 -7.38 -10.17
N PRO A 53 -0.93 -8.40 -10.75
CA PRO A 53 -1.49 -9.17 -11.85
C PRO A 53 -2.66 -10.04 -11.37
N LYS A 54 -3.65 -10.27 -12.24
CA LYS A 54 -4.61 -11.37 -12.02
C LYS A 54 -3.96 -12.68 -12.44
N TRP A 55 -3.83 -13.59 -11.49
CA TRP A 55 -3.26 -14.92 -11.69
C TRP A 55 -4.00 -15.94 -10.83
N TRP A 56 -3.80 -17.23 -11.12
CA TRP A 56 -4.56 -18.31 -10.48
C TRP A 56 -4.50 -18.30 -8.95
N GLY A 57 -3.40 -17.84 -8.35
CA GLY A 57 -3.23 -17.76 -6.90
C GLY A 57 -4.07 -16.68 -6.21
N VAL A 58 -4.64 -15.73 -6.96
CA VAL A 58 -5.54 -14.67 -6.45
C VAL A 58 -6.96 -14.82 -6.97
N HIS A 59 -7.33 -15.95 -7.55
CA HIS A 59 -8.71 -16.19 -7.97
C HIS A 59 -9.60 -16.52 -6.78
N ASN A 60 -10.86 -16.09 -6.84
CA ASN A 60 -11.93 -16.62 -6.00
C ASN A 60 -12.67 -17.77 -6.71
N HIS A 61 -13.71 -18.29 -6.06
CA HIS A 61 -14.53 -19.41 -6.54
C HIS A 61 -15.28 -19.14 -7.86
N ILE A 62 -15.37 -17.89 -8.32
CA ILE A 62 -15.97 -17.50 -9.61
C ILE A 62 -14.92 -17.03 -10.63
N GLY A 63 -13.62 -17.24 -10.37
CA GLY A 63 -12.55 -16.91 -11.31
C GLY A 63 -12.26 -15.40 -11.46
N THR A 64 -12.73 -14.56 -10.54
CA THR A 64 -12.36 -13.14 -10.47
C THR A 64 -11.29 -12.90 -9.40
N TYR A 65 -10.66 -11.73 -9.41
CA TYR A 65 -9.65 -11.35 -8.44
C TYR A 65 -10.26 -11.33 -7.03
N HIS A 66 -9.65 -12.05 -6.09
CA HIS A 66 -10.20 -12.33 -4.78
C HIS A 66 -10.32 -11.07 -3.93
N ALA A 67 -11.45 -10.91 -3.25
CA ALA A 67 -11.75 -9.74 -2.41
C ALA A 67 -10.64 -9.47 -1.37
N ILE A 68 -10.21 -10.49 -0.64
CA ILE A 68 -9.12 -10.37 0.35
C ILE A 68 -7.75 -10.15 -0.29
N ALA A 69 -7.53 -10.62 -1.52
CA ALA A 69 -6.31 -10.29 -2.25
C ALA A 69 -6.30 -8.79 -2.64
N ALA A 70 -7.47 -8.21 -2.92
CA ALA A 70 -7.58 -6.77 -3.18
C ALA A 70 -7.34 -5.97 -1.88
N CYS A 71 -7.83 -6.45 -0.74
CA CYS A 71 -7.49 -5.87 0.56
C CYS A 71 -5.99 -5.96 0.85
N ASN A 72 -5.34 -7.08 0.54
CA ASN A 72 -3.89 -7.22 0.69
C ASN A 72 -3.13 -6.21 -0.20
N LEU A 73 -3.57 -6.01 -1.44
CA LEU A 73 -3.02 -4.99 -2.33
C LEU A 73 -3.21 -3.57 -1.77
N ALA A 74 -4.38 -3.27 -1.21
CA ALA A 74 -4.67 -1.99 -0.58
C ALA A 74 -3.79 -1.73 0.65
N GLU A 75 -3.57 -2.76 1.47
CA GLU A 75 -2.68 -2.73 2.64
C GLU A 75 -1.23 -2.40 2.24
N ILE A 76 -0.74 -2.99 1.15
CA ILE A 76 0.60 -2.70 0.62
C ILE A 76 0.69 -1.24 0.19
N ALA A 77 -0.30 -0.73 -0.56
CA ALA A 77 -0.32 0.66 -1.01
C ALA A 77 -0.34 1.63 0.18
N MET A 78 -1.20 1.40 1.17
CA MET A 78 -1.22 2.18 2.41
C MET A 78 0.14 2.11 3.13
N GLY A 79 0.73 0.93 3.26
CA GLY A 79 2.01 0.76 3.95
C GLY A 79 3.16 1.50 3.26
N MET A 80 3.21 1.49 1.92
CA MET A 80 4.19 2.27 1.16
C MET A 80 3.97 3.78 1.35
N LEU A 81 2.72 4.24 1.37
CA LEU A 81 2.41 5.65 1.69
C LEU A 81 2.87 6.00 3.11
N ALA A 82 2.59 5.16 4.09
CA ALA A 82 2.97 5.39 5.48
C ALA A 82 4.49 5.44 5.65
N GLU A 83 5.24 4.52 5.03
CA GLU A 83 6.69 4.52 5.00
C GLU A 83 7.29 5.77 4.32
N ALA A 84 6.57 6.37 3.36
CA ALA A 84 7.01 7.58 2.67
C ALA A 84 6.64 8.89 3.40
N THR A 85 5.56 8.86 4.19
CA THR A 85 4.93 10.06 4.76
C THR A 85 5.23 10.24 6.24
N VAL A 86 5.21 9.15 7.02
CA VAL A 86 5.38 9.22 8.48
C VAL A 86 6.85 9.52 8.79
N PRO A 87 7.15 10.56 9.60
CA PRO A 87 8.52 10.91 9.93
C PRO A 87 9.19 9.79 10.73
N THR A 88 10.51 9.68 10.58
CA THR A 88 11.31 8.64 11.25
C THR A 88 11.32 8.73 12.77
N SER A 89 10.96 9.88 13.36
CA SER A 89 10.70 10.04 14.79
C SER A 89 9.45 9.29 15.28
N HIS A 90 8.58 8.88 14.37
CA HIS A 90 7.32 8.18 14.65
C HIS A 90 7.34 6.74 14.13
N ARG A 91 6.39 5.95 14.61
CA ARG A 91 6.04 4.62 14.11
C ARG A 91 4.54 4.59 13.81
N TRP A 92 4.14 3.69 12.94
CA TRP A 92 2.75 3.50 12.54
C TRP A 92 2.37 2.03 12.63
N LEU A 93 1.08 1.75 12.85
CA LEU A 93 0.52 0.40 12.84
C LEU A 93 -0.92 0.43 12.31
N PRO A 94 -1.32 -0.49 11.40
CA PRO A 94 -2.72 -0.65 11.03
C PRO A 94 -3.59 -0.96 12.25
N LYS A 95 -4.68 -0.21 12.41
CA LYS A 95 -5.63 -0.33 13.52
C LYS A 95 -7.02 -0.78 13.07
N GLY A 96 -7.40 -0.42 11.85
CA GLY A 96 -8.68 -0.80 11.27
C GLY A 96 -8.69 -0.63 9.76
N MET A 97 -9.62 -1.31 9.09
CA MET A 97 -9.81 -1.20 7.65
C MET A 97 -11.30 -1.36 7.34
N GLN A 98 -11.88 -0.35 6.69
CA GLN A 98 -13.22 -0.41 6.10
C GLN A 98 -13.09 -0.61 4.59
N VAL A 99 -13.86 -1.54 4.03
CA VAL A 99 -13.78 -1.90 2.61
C VAL A 99 -15.17 -2.00 2.01
N SER A 100 -15.32 -1.49 0.78
CA SER A 100 -16.51 -1.59 -0.05
C SER A 100 -16.15 -2.25 -1.38
N TYR A 101 -16.81 -3.36 -1.70
CA TYR A 101 -16.66 -4.04 -3.00
C TYR A 101 -17.68 -3.48 -3.99
N THR A 102 -17.24 -2.55 -4.82
CA THR A 102 -18.13 -1.74 -5.69
C THR A 102 -18.39 -2.39 -7.04
N ALA A 103 -17.52 -3.29 -7.49
CA ALA A 103 -17.68 -4.03 -8.74
C ALA A 103 -16.90 -5.35 -8.74
N LYS A 104 -17.17 -6.22 -9.73
CA LYS A 104 -16.40 -7.44 -9.95
C LYS A 104 -14.99 -7.11 -10.45
N ALA A 105 -13.99 -7.75 -9.87
CA ALA A 105 -12.59 -7.52 -10.21
C ALA A 105 -12.11 -8.53 -11.27
N GLU A 106 -12.34 -8.25 -12.54
CA GLU A 106 -12.15 -9.25 -13.62
C GLU A 106 -10.74 -9.25 -14.22
N THR A 107 -9.92 -8.25 -13.94
CA THR A 107 -8.60 -8.02 -14.53
C THR A 107 -7.48 -7.98 -13.48
N SER A 108 -6.26 -7.64 -13.90
CA SER A 108 -5.21 -7.14 -13.00
C SER A 108 -5.65 -5.84 -12.33
N MET A 109 -5.10 -5.58 -11.15
CA MET A 109 -5.55 -4.52 -10.24
C MET A 109 -4.47 -3.47 -10.04
N PHE A 110 -4.91 -2.23 -9.83
CA PHE A 110 -4.09 -1.09 -9.46
C PHE A 110 -4.65 -0.47 -8.19
N ALA A 111 -3.84 -0.37 -7.13
CA ALA A 111 -4.22 0.30 -5.90
C ALA A 111 -3.47 1.62 -5.77
N ARG A 112 -4.20 2.69 -5.46
CA ARG A 112 -3.66 3.99 -5.11
C ARG A 112 -4.08 4.34 -3.69
N ALA A 113 -3.10 4.53 -2.81
CA ALA A 113 -3.28 5.17 -1.52
C ALA A 113 -2.90 6.65 -1.66
N GLU A 114 -3.75 7.55 -1.21
CA GLU A 114 -3.53 9.00 -1.36
C GLU A 114 -4.20 9.76 -0.21
N LEU A 115 -3.42 10.64 0.44
CA LEU A 115 -3.93 11.58 1.43
C LEU A 115 -4.25 12.91 0.73
N SER A 116 -5.42 13.48 1.01
CA SER A 116 -5.77 14.83 0.55
C SER A 116 -4.87 15.90 1.15
N GLU A 117 -4.42 15.67 2.39
CA GLU A 117 -3.49 16.53 3.12
C GLU A 117 -2.62 15.65 4.05
N ILE A 118 -1.32 15.95 4.12
CA ILE A 118 -0.42 15.26 5.04
C ILE A 118 -0.65 15.82 6.45
N PRO A 119 -1.03 14.99 7.43
CA PRO A 119 -1.28 15.47 8.77
C PRO A 119 0.01 15.93 9.46
N GLU A 120 -0.11 16.89 10.36
CA GLU A 120 0.95 17.16 11.33
C GLU A 120 1.11 15.99 12.31
N PHE A 121 2.37 15.65 12.63
CA PHE A 121 2.75 14.58 13.54
C PHE A 121 3.37 15.19 14.80
N GLY A 122 2.60 15.22 15.90
CA GLY A 122 3.01 15.75 17.20
C GLY A 122 3.40 14.67 18.21
N ASP A 123 3.55 15.03 19.48
CA ASP A 123 4.04 14.14 20.53
C ASP A 123 2.99 13.16 21.09
N GLU A 124 1.76 13.24 20.62
CA GLU A 124 0.67 12.33 21.00
C GLU A 124 0.34 11.34 19.88
N GLY A 125 -0.21 10.20 20.27
CA GLY A 125 -0.70 9.23 19.30
C GLY A 125 -1.95 9.74 18.59
N LYS A 126 -2.03 9.52 17.27
CA LYS A 126 -3.21 9.86 16.47
C LYS A 126 -3.58 8.77 15.47
N ASP A 127 -4.88 8.66 15.21
CA ASP A 127 -5.38 7.89 14.08
C ASP A 127 -5.19 8.73 12.79
N VAL A 128 -4.72 8.09 11.73
CA VAL A 128 -4.66 8.64 10.38
C VAL A 128 -5.42 7.70 9.46
N GLU A 129 -6.46 8.21 8.82
CA GLU A 129 -7.24 7.46 7.85
C GLU A 129 -6.61 7.61 6.47
N VAL A 130 -6.24 6.49 5.86
CA VAL A 130 -5.62 6.45 4.54
C VAL A 130 -6.64 5.89 3.54
N PRO A 131 -7.21 6.73 2.66
CA PRO A 131 -8.04 6.28 1.56
C PRO A 131 -7.22 5.48 0.55
N VAL A 132 -7.78 4.37 0.09
CA VAL A 132 -7.19 3.54 -0.97
C VAL A 132 -8.27 3.17 -1.99
N ASN A 133 -8.03 3.53 -3.25
CA ASN A 133 -8.86 3.12 -4.38
C ASN A 133 -8.16 2.00 -5.15
N VAL A 134 -8.84 0.87 -5.32
CA VAL A 134 -8.38 -0.24 -6.17
C VAL A 134 -9.21 -0.25 -7.44
N THR A 135 -8.55 -0.09 -8.57
CA THR A 135 -9.16 -0.02 -9.90
C THR A 135 -8.77 -1.22 -10.76
N ASP A 136 -9.63 -1.56 -11.71
CA ASP A 136 -9.32 -2.48 -12.79
C ASP A 136 -8.48 -1.79 -13.90
N THR A 137 -8.16 -2.51 -14.98
CA THR A 137 -7.38 -1.97 -16.11
C THR A 137 -8.12 -0.93 -16.94
N SER A 138 -9.44 -0.76 -16.75
CA SER A 138 -10.23 0.31 -17.38
C SER A 138 -10.27 1.58 -16.52
N GLY A 139 -9.68 1.55 -15.33
CA GLY A 139 -9.71 2.65 -14.36
C GLY A 139 -10.97 2.68 -13.50
N LYS A 140 -11.83 1.66 -13.57
CA LYS A 140 -13.04 1.59 -12.75
C LYS A 140 -12.69 1.09 -11.34
N THR A 141 -13.14 1.82 -10.32
CA THR A 141 -13.00 1.37 -8.92
C THR A 141 -13.80 0.09 -8.68
N VAL A 142 -13.10 -0.96 -8.28
CA VAL A 142 -13.67 -2.26 -7.90
C VAL A 142 -13.69 -2.47 -6.39
N VAL A 143 -12.73 -1.85 -5.68
CA VAL A 143 -12.67 -1.83 -4.22
C VAL A 143 -12.31 -0.42 -3.77
N ALA A 144 -13.11 0.14 -2.87
CA ALA A 144 -12.77 1.35 -2.13
C ALA A 144 -12.49 0.95 -0.68
N ALA A 145 -11.35 1.37 -0.14
CA ALA A 145 -10.95 1.08 1.23
C ALA A 145 -10.50 2.34 1.96
N THR A 146 -10.66 2.33 3.27
CA THR A 146 -10.07 3.29 4.19
C THR A 146 -9.36 2.50 5.28
N ILE A 147 -8.05 2.64 5.36
CA ILE A 147 -7.23 1.94 6.35
C ILE A 147 -6.79 2.97 7.39
N THR A 148 -7.21 2.76 8.64
CA THR A 148 -6.82 3.59 9.78
C THR A 148 -5.49 3.08 10.32
N ILE A 149 -4.47 3.93 10.33
CA ILE A 149 -3.20 3.66 11.00
C ILE A 149 -3.09 4.47 12.29
N TRP A 150 -2.57 3.84 13.33
CA TRP A 150 -2.21 4.50 14.58
C TRP A 150 -0.76 4.97 14.50
N VAL A 151 -0.54 6.28 14.52
CA VAL A 151 0.79 6.90 14.45
C VAL A 151 1.16 7.41 15.83
N THR A 152 2.35 7.04 16.32
CA THR A 152 2.86 7.45 17.64
C THR A 152 4.34 7.80 17.58
N PRO A 153 4.84 8.70 18.44
CA PRO A 153 6.27 8.91 18.61
C PRO A 153 6.98 7.61 19.02
N LYS A 154 8.19 7.42 18.51
CA LYS A 154 9.08 6.38 19.01
C LYS A 154 9.60 6.85 20.37
N LYS A 155 9.55 5.96 21.37
CA LYS A 155 10.27 6.18 22.63
C LYS A 155 11.76 6.28 22.28
N SER A 156 12.46 7.31 22.77
CA SER A 156 13.92 7.30 22.73
C SER A 156 14.38 6.07 23.50
N ARG A 157 15.25 5.26 22.89
CA ARG A 157 15.94 4.19 23.59
C ARG A 157 16.95 4.77 24.56
#